data_AF-A0AA41QGT5-F1
#
_entry.id   AF-A0AA41QGT5-F1
#
_cell.length_a   1.000
_cell.length_b   1.000
_cell.length_c   1.000
_cell.angle_alpha   90.00
_cell.angle_beta   90.00
_cell.angle_gamma   90.00
#
_symmetry.space_group_name_H-M   'P 1'
#
loop_
_entity.id
_entity.type
_entity.pdbx_description
1 polymer ?
#
loop_
_entity_poly.entity_id
_entity_poly.type
_entity_poly.pdbx_seq_one_letter_code
_entity_poly.pdbx_strand_id
1 'polypeptide(L)'
;MPDEIPQEFQIDVPDDMETGVPADFASVWHTPTSFVLDFIAVKQPPSPTTDPDTGEVTNVVVPGRVVSRVRIPPQQVFELAKALTMQLDAWENESGRSRER
;
A
#
# COMPACT_ATOMS: atom_id res chain seq x y z
N MET A 1 -33.31 -20.81 10.99
CA MET A 1 -32.12 -19.99 10.72
C MET A 1 -32.63 -18.56 10.75
N PRO A 2 -32.20 -17.69 11.68
CA PRO A 2 -32.54 -16.27 11.55
C PRO A 2 -31.81 -15.74 10.31
N ASP A 3 -32.56 -15.08 9.43
CA ASP A 3 -31.99 -14.38 8.28
C ASP A 3 -30.96 -13.37 8.79
N GLU A 4 -29.68 -13.56 8.46
CA GLU A 4 -28.63 -12.57 8.70
C GLU A 4 -28.97 -11.33 7.87
N ILE A 5 -29.35 -10.24 8.55
CA ILE A 5 -29.58 -8.95 7.89
C ILE A 5 -28.24 -8.48 7.32
N PRO A 6 -28.16 -8.17 6.01
CA PRO A 6 -26.92 -7.67 5.41
C PRO A 6 -26.44 -6.41 6.15
N GLN A 7 -25.20 -6.43 6.62
CA GLN A 7 -24.59 -5.28 7.27
C GLN A 7 -24.04 -4.33 6.20
N GLU A 8 -24.63 -3.14 6.11
CA GLU A 8 -24.09 -2.05 5.29
C GLU A 8 -23.16 -1.19 6.15
N PHE A 9 -21.91 -1.02 5.70
CA PHE A 9 -20.94 -0.17 6.37
C PHE A 9 -21.05 1.25 5.82
N GLN A 10 -21.54 2.18 6.63
CA GLN A 10 -21.41 3.60 6.34
C GLN A 10 -20.02 4.06 6.78
N ILE A 11 -19.15 4.33 5.81
CA ILE A 11 -17.78 4.78 6.04
C ILE A 11 -17.77 6.29 5.87
N ASP A 12 -17.37 7.00 6.93
CA ASP A 12 -17.13 8.43 6.92
C ASP A 12 -15.61 8.66 6.88
N VAL A 13 -15.16 9.56 6.02
CA VAL A 13 -13.75 9.98 5.95
C VAL A 13 -13.67 11.35 6.63
N PRO A 14 -12.95 11.48 7.75
CA PRO A 14 -12.77 12.77 8.41
C PRO A 14 -12.19 13.84 7.48
N ASP A 15 -12.62 15.09 7.64
CA ASP A 15 -12.19 16.24 6.83
C ASP A 15 -10.65 16.36 6.73
N ASP A 16 -9.93 16.06 7.81
CA ASP A 16 -8.47 16.13 7.87
C ASP A 16 -7.76 14.98 7.12
N MET A 17 -8.52 13.95 6.75
CA MET A 17 -8.06 12.76 6.02
C MET A 17 -8.48 12.75 4.54
N GLU A 18 -9.37 13.65 4.10
CA GLU A 18 -9.89 13.69 2.72
C GLU A 18 -8.78 13.78 1.65
N THR A 19 -7.74 14.57 1.92
CA THR A 19 -6.62 14.74 0.99
C THR A 19 -5.67 13.53 0.99
N GLY A 20 -5.70 12.73 2.06
CA GLY A 20 -4.77 11.63 2.29
C GLY A 20 -3.31 12.09 2.50
N VAL A 21 -2.42 11.11 2.69
CA VAL A 21 -0.98 11.36 2.78
C VAL A 21 -0.30 10.63 1.62
N PRO A 22 0.50 11.34 0.78
CA PRO A 22 1.11 10.72 -0.39
C PRO A 22 2.16 9.68 0.03
N ALA A 23 2.11 8.52 -0.62
CA ALA A 23 3.07 7.44 -0.46
C ALA A 23 3.40 6.83 -1.83
N ASP A 24 4.65 6.42 -2.02
CA ASP A 24 5.14 5.86 -3.28
C ASP A 24 4.95 4.34 -3.34
N PHE A 25 5.06 3.66 -2.19
CA PHE A 25 4.83 2.22 -2.07
C PHE A 25 4.45 1.83 -0.64
N ALA A 26 3.94 0.60 -0.50
CA ALA A 26 3.62 0.00 0.79
C ALA A 26 4.50 -1.23 1.05
N SER A 27 5.06 -1.35 2.25
CA SER A 27 5.67 -2.58 2.74
C SER A 27 4.68 -3.32 3.63
N VAL A 28 4.56 -4.63 3.44
CA VAL A 28 3.65 -5.47 4.21
C VAL A 28 4.44 -6.52 4.97
N TRP A 29 4.22 -6.58 6.27
CA TRP A 29 4.79 -7.61 7.14
C TRP A 29 3.78 -7.96 8.23
N HIS A 30 4.06 -8.97 9.05
CA HIS A 30 3.13 -9.37 10.10
C HIS A 30 3.83 -9.63 11.44
N THR A 31 3.04 -9.47 12.49
CA THR A 31 3.31 -9.90 13.85
C THR A 31 2.42 -11.11 14.17
N PRO A 32 2.58 -11.78 15.32
CA PRO A 32 1.69 -12.86 15.71
C PRO A 32 0.19 -12.48 15.79
N THR A 33 -0.13 -11.19 15.91
CA THR A 33 -1.51 -10.72 16.15
C THR A 33 -2.05 -9.78 15.08
N SER A 34 -1.23 -9.32 14.13
CA SER A 34 -1.64 -8.30 13.15
C SER A 34 -0.73 -8.28 11.93
N PHE A 35 -1.31 -7.97 10.77
CA PHE A 35 -0.57 -7.49 9.61
C PHE A 35 -0.31 -5.99 9.75
N VAL A 36 0.85 -5.56 9.28
CA VAL A 36 1.32 -4.18 9.33
C VAL A 36 1.58 -3.73 7.89
N LEU A 37 0.91 -2.66 7.49
CA LEU A 37 1.10 -1.99 6.21
C LEU A 37 1.78 -0.65 6.47
N ASP A 38 3.00 -0.51 5.96
CA ASP A 38 3.79 0.71 6.03
C ASP A 38 3.77 1.42 4.70
N PHE A 39 3.08 2.56 4.64
CA PHE A 39 3.08 3.45 3.48
C PHE A 39 4.28 4.37 3.57
N ILE A 40 5.11 4.35 2.53
CA ILE A 40 6.45 4.96 2.53
C ILE A 40 6.53 6.01 1.42
N ALA A 41 7.03 7.19 1.77
CA ALA A 41 7.39 8.24 0.82
C ALA A 41 8.92 8.31 0.64
N VAL A 42 9.37 8.40 -0.60
CA VAL A 42 10.75 8.61 -0.98
C VAL A 42 11.16 10.04 -0.64
N LYS A 43 12.25 10.18 0.10
CA LYS A 43 12.72 11.48 0.58
C LYS A 43 13.73 12.14 -0.35
N GLN A 44 14.48 11.33 -1.07
CA GLN A 44 15.62 11.77 -1.87
C GLN A 44 15.79 10.86 -3.09
N PRO A 45 16.38 11.36 -4.18
CA PRO A 45 16.71 10.53 -5.33
C PRO A 45 17.58 9.32 -4.95
N PRO A 46 17.48 8.21 -5.70
CA PRO A 46 18.33 7.05 -5.50
C PRO A 46 19.80 7.42 -5.56
N SER A 47 20.58 6.94 -4.58
CA SER A 47 22.02 7.20 -4.52
C SER A 47 22.80 5.89 -4.58
N PRO A 48 23.82 5.77 -5.45
CA PRO A 48 24.65 4.58 -5.50
C PRO A 48 25.46 4.47 -4.21
N THR A 49 25.58 3.24 -3.71
CA THR A 49 26.50 2.85 -2.65
C THR A 49 27.63 2.08 -3.28
N THR A 50 28.86 2.48 -3.01
CA THR A 50 30.08 1.84 -3.53
C THR A 50 30.77 1.04 -2.44
N ASP A 51 31.41 -0.06 -2.86
CA ASP A 51 32.34 -0.80 -2.03
C ASP A 51 33.53 0.10 -1.63
N PRO A 52 33.88 0.19 -0.33
CA PRO A 52 34.97 1.05 0.11
C PRO A 52 36.36 0.59 -0.34
N ASP A 53 36.55 -0.70 -0.62
CA ASP A 53 37.82 -1.30 -1.01
C ASP A 53 38.00 -1.34 -2.54
N THR A 54 36.93 -1.62 -3.30
CA THR A 54 37.01 -1.75 -4.76
C THR A 54 36.49 -0.53 -5.52
N GLY A 55 35.69 0.33 -4.88
CA GLY A 55 35.03 1.47 -5.51
C GLY A 55 33.88 1.09 -6.45
N GLU A 56 33.53 -0.20 -6.56
CA GLU A 56 32.45 -0.67 -7.41
C GLU A 56 31.08 -0.35 -6.80
N VAL A 57 30.10 0.01 -7.63
CA VAL A 57 28.72 0.22 -7.16
C VAL A 57 28.14 -1.12 -6.74
N THR A 58 27.85 -1.26 -5.46
CA THR A 58 27.32 -2.50 -4.88
C THR A 58 25.80 -2.48 -4.79
N ASN A 59 25.20 -1.31 -4.58
CA ASN A 59 23.76 -1.16 -4.43
C ASN A 59 23.28 0.26 -4.77
N VAL A 60 21.98 0.41 -4.94
CA VAL A 60 21.30 1.72 -5.02
C VAL A 60 20.39 1.85 -3.81
N VAL A 61 20.62 2.88 -3.01
CA VAL A 61 19.81 3.16 -1.81
C VAL A 61 18.78 4.23 -2.14
N VAL A 62 17.52 3.95 -1.81
CA VAL A 62 16.40 4.90 -1.92
C VAL A 62 15.91 5.23 -0.52
N PRO A 63 16.26 6.41 0.03
CA PRO A 63 15.84 6.77 1.38
C PRO A 63 14.32 6.99 1.46
N GLY A 64 13.64 6.15 2.24
CA GLY A 64 12.20 6.23 2.49
C GLY A 64 11.85 6.68 3.91
N ARG A 65 10.68 7.30 4.08
CA ARG A 65 10.05 7.55 5.39
C ARG A 65 8.66 6.94 5.42
N VAL A 66 8.35 6.19 6.48
CA VAL A 66 6.98 5.78 6.77
C VAL A 66 6.15 7.03 7.08
N VAL A 67 5.14 7.28 6.24
CA VAL A 67 4.20 8.39 6.39
C VAL A 67 2.89 7.93 7.05
N SER A 68 2.54 6.66 6.92
CA SER A 68 1.43 6.03 7.62
C SER A 68 1.71 4.56 7.89
N ARG A 69 1.29 4.07 9.06
CA ARG A 69 1.35 2.66 9.45
C ARG A 69 -0.04 2.21 9.88
N VAL A 70 -0.59 1.22 9.18
CA VAL A 70 -1.89 0.64 9.50
C VAL A 70 -1.68 -0.79 10.00
N ARG A 71 -2.39 -1.16 11.07
CA ARG A 71 -2.38 -2.52 11.62
C ARG A 71 -3.75 -3.15 11.47
N ILE A 72 -3.79 -4.35 10.92
CA ILE A 72 -5.04 -5.03 10.57
C ILE A 72 -5.03 -6.43 11.18
N PRO A 73 -6.10 -6.85 11.88
CA PRO A 73 -6.24 -8.21 12.36
C PRO A 73 -6.24 -9.21 11.19
N PRO A 74 -5.61 -10.40 11.34
CA PRO A 74 -5.50 -11.38 10.25
C PRO A 74 -6.84 -11.73 9.58
N GLN A 75 -7.94 -11.75 10.34
CA GLN A 75 -9.28 -12.08 9.86
C GLN A 75 -9.80 -11.10 8.81
N GLN A 76 -9.32 -9.86 8.79
CA GLN A 76 -9.77 -8.82 7.84
C GLN A 76 -8.81 -8.64 6.65
N VAL A 77 -7.61 -9.23 6.71
CA VAL A 77 -6.58 -9.03 5.68
C VAL A 77 -6.94 -9.73 4.37
N PHE A 78 -7.66 -10.84 4.44
CA PHE A 78 -8.10 -11.56 3.24
C PHE A 78 -9.02 -10.71 2.38
N GLU A 79 -10.04 -10.08 2.99
CA GLU A 79 -10.95 -9.20 2.26
C GLU A 79 -10.23 -7.96 1.70
N LEU A 80 -9.24 -7.43 2.42
CA LEU A 80 -8.41 -6.35 1.89
C LEU A 80 -7.64 -6.78 0.64
N ALA A 81 -6.98 -7.94 0.69
CA ALA A 81 -6.23 -8.45 -0.46
C ALA A 81 -7.15 -8.67 -1.68
N LYS A 82 -8.34 -9.25 -1.45
CA LYS A 82 -9.35 -9.43 -2.49
C LYS A 82 -9.81 -8.10 -3.09
N ALA A 83 -10.10 -7.12 -2.25
CA ALA A 83 -10.49 -5.79 -2.71
C ALA A 83 -9.39 -5.13 -3.56
N LEU A 84 -8.13 -5.24 -3.14
CA LEU A 84 -7.00 -4.72 -3.92
C LEU A 84 -6.90 -5.37 -5.30
N THR A 85 -7.03 -6.70 -5.39
CA THR A 85 -7.04 -7.40 -6.68
C THR A 85 -8.20 -6.93 -7.56
N MET A 86 -9.42 -6.86 -7.02
CA MET A 86 -10.59 -6.40 -7.76
C MET A 86 -10.44 -4.97 -8.30
N GLN A 87 -9.85 -4.07 -7.51
CA GLN A 87 -9.60 -2.69 -7.93
C GLN A 87 -8.51 -2.60 -9.00
N LEU A 88 -7.48 -3.45 -8.92
CA LEU A 88 -6.47 -3.54 -9.97
C LEU A 88 -7.08 -3.99 -11.30
N ASP A 89 -7.88 -5.06 -11.28
CA ASP A 89 -8.57 -5.55 -12.47
C ASP A 89 -9.49 -4.48 -13.08
N ALA A 90 -10.24 -3.75 -12.24
CA ALA A 90 -11.10 -2.66 -12.69
C ALA A 90 -10.29 -1.54 -13.36
N TRP A 91 -9.20 -1.11 -12.73
CA TRP A 91 -8.32 -0.06 -13.26
C TRP A 91 -7.67 -0.45 -14.59
N GLU A 92 -7.20 -1.71 -14.72
CA GLU A 92 -6.61 -2.22 -15.96
C GLU A 92 -7.63 -2.22 -17.11
N ASN A 93 -8.87 -2.64 -16.83
CA ASN A 93 -9.95 -2.61 -17.82
C ASN A 93 -10.28 -1.18 -18.27
N GLU A 94 -10.28 -0.21 -17.38
CA GLU A 94 -10.52 1.21 -17.70
C GLU A 94 -9.36 1.83 -18.49
N SER A 95 -8.14 1.65 -17.99
CA SER A 95 -6.92 2.22 -18.59
C SER A 95 -6.58 1.57 -19.92
N GLY A 96 -6.85 0.27 -20.08
CA GLY A 96 -6.71 -0.46 -21.34
C GLY A 96 -7.69 0.03 -22.41
N ARG A 97 -8.96 0.28 -22.05
CA ARG A 97 -9.97 0.87 -22.95
C ARG A 97 -9.62 2.30 -23.39
N SER A 98 -8.83 3.03 -22.61
CA SER A 98 -8.41 4.40 -22.94
C SER A 98 -7.26 4.47 -23.95
N ARG A 99 -6.53 3.37 -24.21
CA ARG A 99 -5.43 3.32 -25.20
C ARG A 99 -5.89 3.02 -26.63
N GLU A 100 -7.16 2.64 -26.82
CA GLU A 100 -7.73 2.25 -28.13
C GLU A 100 -8.69 3.31 -28.71
N ARG A 101 -8.68 4.55 -28.19
CA ARG A 101 -9.37 5.70 -28.77
C ARG A 101 -8.40 6.75 -29.29
#